data_AF-A0A6G3D4B1-F1
#
_entry.id   AF-A0A6G3D4B1-F1
#
_cell.length_a   1.000
_cell.length_b   1.000
_cell.length_c   1.000
_cell.angle_alpha   90.00
_cell.angle_beta   90.00
_cell.angle_gamma   90.00
#
_symmetry.space_group_name_H-M   'P 1'
#
loop_
_entity.id
_entity.type
_entity.pdbx_description
1 polymer ?
#
loop_
_entity_poly.entity_id
_entity_poly.type
_entity_poly.pdbx_seq_one_letter_code
_entity_poly.pdbx_strand_id
1 'polypeptide(L)'
;IDRALRRVLGQKAELGLLDPDWSPVPPALDGVDLADPEALRGSIDLDRSGNRELAREIAEKAVVLLSNDGTLPLTRPRRIALVGPNATEATAVLGCYSFPRHVGVQHPEVPVGIDLPTLHDTLTAEFPEADITVARGTGVDDGELSDIGAAVDAARGADVVVAVLGDRAG
;
A
#
# COMPACT_ATOMS: atom_id res chain seq x y z
N ILE A 1 -26.62 -4.51 33.97
CA ILE A 1 -25.95 -3.23 33.65
C ILE A 1 -24.62 -3.13 34.41
N ASP A 2 -24.62 -3.36 35.71
CA ASP A 2 -23.44 -3.24 36.59
C ASP A 2 -22.21 -4.03 36.14
N ARG A 3 -22.41 -5.28 35.68
CA ARG A 3 -21.30 -6.09 35.15
C ARG A 3 -20.66 -5.47 33.90
N ALA A 4 -21.45 -4.86 33.01
CA ALA A 4 -20.93 -4.20 31.82
C ALA A 4 -20.16 -2.93 32.20
N LEU A 5 -20.73 -2.13 33.11
CA LEU A 5 -20.07 -0.93 33.64
C LEU A 5 -18.75 -1.27 34.34
N ARG A 6 -18.72 -2.31 35.18
CA ARG A 6 -17.49 -2.75 35.85
C ARG A 6 -16.39 -3.14 34.85
N ARG A 7 -16.73 -3.76 33.72
CA ARG A 7 -15.75 -4.11 32.67
C ARG A 7 -15.20 -2.87 31.97
N VAL A 8 -16.08 -1.96 31.54
CA VAL A 8 -15.67 -0.76 30.80
C VAL A 8 -14.89 0.19 31.71
N LEU A 9 -15.40 0.49 32.90
CA LEU A 9 -14.72 1.39 33.84
C LEU A 9 -13.46 0.76 34.40
N GLY A 10 -13.45 -0.56 34.63
CA GLY A 10 -12.24 -1.30 35.01
C GLY A 10 -11.14 -1.14 33.98
N GLN A 11 -11.43 -1.39 32.70
CA GLN A 11 -10.44 -1.20 31.62
C GLN A 11 -9.96 0.26 31.52
N LYS A 12 -10.87 1.24 31.67
CA LYS A 12 -10.47 2.67 31.67
C LYS A 12 -9.53 3.01 32.83
N ALA A 13 -9.79 2.50 34.02
CA ALA A 13 -8.91 2.67 35.17
C ALA A 13 -7.55 1.99 34.96
N GLU A 14 -7.53 0.76 34.45
CA GLU A 14 -6.30 0.01 34.16
C GLU A 14 -5.41 0.71 33.11
N LEU A 15 -6.02 1.45 32.17
CA LEU A 15 -5.32 2.27 31.18
C LEU A 15 -4.96 3.68 31.68
N GLY A 16 -5.24 4.02 32.95
CA GLY A 16 -4.98 5.35 33.53
C GLY A 16 -5.88 6.46 33.00
N LEU A 17 -6.95 6.14 32.26
CA LEU A 17 -7.86 7.14 31.67
C LEU A 17 -8.74 7.86 32.71
N LEU A 18 -8.66 7.44 33.98
CA LEU A 18 -9.39 8.03 35.12
C LEU A 18 -8.42 8.66 36.14
N ASP A 19 -7.12 8.70 35.85
CA ASP A 19 -6.12 9.29 36.73
C ASP A 19 -6.25 10.83 36.74
N PRO A 20 -5.97 11.51 37.86
CA PRO A 20 -6.16 12.96 37.98
C PRO A 20 -5.34 13.80 36.98
N ASP A 21 -4.23 13.26 36.48
CA ASP A 21 -3.30 13.89 35.54
C ASP A 21 -3.48 13.41 34.09
N TRP A 22 -4.48 12.57 33.82
CA TRP A 22 -4.77 12.14 32.45
C TRP A 22 -5.17 13.33 31.55
N SER A 23 -4.59 13.37 30.35
CA SER A 23 -4.91 14.34 29.30
C SER A 23 -5.32 13.63 28.01
N PRO A 24 -6.37 14.08 27.32
CA PRO A 24 -6.67 13.62 25.96
C PRO A 24 -5.70 14.18 24.91
N VAL A 25 -4.93 15.21 25.27
CA VAL A 25 -3.92 15.80 24.40
C VAL A 25 -2.64 15.01 24.57
N PRO A 26 -2.08 14.42 23.49
CA PRO A 26 -0.85 13.68 23.60
C PRO A 26 0.30 14.65 23.92
N PRO A 27 1.35 14.22 24.66
CA PRO A 27 2.47 15.08 25.02
C PRO A 27 3.17 15.76 23.83
N ALA A 28 3.12 15.13 22.65
CA ALA A 28 3.65 15.69 21.40
C ALA A 28 2.94 16.98 20.94
N LEU A 29 1.76 17.29 21.51
CA LEU A 29 0.94 18.47 21.21
C LEU A 29 0.76 19.37 22.45
N ASP A 30 1.55 19.18 23.50
CA ASP A 30 1.46 20.00 24.70
C ASP A 30 1.76 21.48 24.40
N GLY A 31 0.87 22.37 24.84
CA GLY A 31 1.00 23.81 24.65
C GLY A 31 0.73 24.30 23.21
N VAL A 32 0.28 23.41 22.32
CA VAL A 32 -0.09 23.78 20.95
C VAL A 32 -1.55 24.24 20.90
N ASP A 33 -1.83 25.25 20.08
CA ASP A 33 -3.20 25.68 19.82
C ASP A 33 -3.94 24.64 18.97
N LEU A 34 -4.91 23.97 19.57
CA LEU A 34 -5.71 22.92 18.93
C LEU A 34 -6.92 23.48 18.15
N ALA A 35 -7.14 24.81 18.18
CA ALA A 35 -8.26 25.45 17.48
C ALA A 35 -8.07 25.51 15.96
N ASP A 36 -6.83 25.39 15.47
CA ASP A 36 -6.49 25.37 14.04
C ASP A 36 -5.78 24.06 13.65
N PRO A 37 -6.53 23.02 13.24
CA PRO A 37 -5.96 21.75 12.81
C PRO A 37 -5.05 21.85 11.59
N GLU A 38 -5.21 22.86 10.74
CA GLU A 38 -4.38 23.02 9.55
C GLU A 38 -2.95 23.41 9.93
N ALA A 39 -2.81 24.30 10.92
CA ALA A 39 -1.53 24.68 11.49
C ALA A 39 -0.77 23.50 12.13
N LEU A 40 -1.47 22.42 12.50
CA LEU A 40 -0.87 21.20 13.06
C LEU A 40 -0.36 20.23 11.99
N ARG A 41 -0.78 20.35 10.73
CA ARG A 41 -0.39 19.40 9.69
C ARG A 41 1.12 19.43 9.46
N GLY A 42 1.74 18.25 9.51
CA GLY A 42 3.19 18.10 9.36
C GLY A 42 4.03 18.51 10.58
N SER A 43 3.42 19.00 11.67
CA SER A 43 4.13 19.29 12.93
C SER A 43 4.71 18.04 13.58
N ILE A 44 4.12 16.88 13.29
CA ILE A 44 4.58 15.57 13.72
C ILE A 44 4.84 14.73 12.48
N ASP A 45 6.09 14.24 12.37
CA ASP A 45 6.43 13.23 11.37
C ASP A 45 5.92 11.84 11.81
N LEU A 46 4.86 11.40 11.13
CA LEU A 46 4.20 10.11 11.31
C LEU A 46 4.75 9.01 10.38
N ASP A 47 5.60 9.35 9.41
CA ASP A 47 6.14 8.42 8.40
C ASP A 47 7.68 8.45 8.38
N ARG A 48 8.27 8.37 9.58
CA ARG A 48 9.73 8.42 9.78
C ARG A 48 10.44 7.34 8.97
N SER A 49 11.68 7.63 8.54
CA SER A 49 12.50 6.70 7.75
C SER A 49 12.64 5.31 8.37
N GLY A 50 12.79 5.22 9.71
CA GLY A 50 12.88 3.93 10.41
C GLY A 50 11.61 3.07 10.30
N ASN A 51 10.43 3.71 10.24
CA ASN A 51 9.17 2.99 10.02
C ASN A 51 9.10 2.47 8.58
N ARG A 52 9.53 3.27 7.60
CA ARG A 52 9.60 2.87 6.18
C ARG A 52 10.56 1.71 5.96
N GLU A 53 11.74 1.75 6.59
CA GLU A 53 12.74 0.68 6.53
C GLU A 53 12.19 -0.63 7.10
N LEU A 54 11.54 -0.57 8.27
CA LEU A 54 10.91 -1.73 8.88
C LEU A 54 9.76 -2.28 8.03
N ALA A 55 8.91 -1.41 7.47
CA ALA A 55 7.83 -1.80 6.59
C ALA A 55 8.36 -2.51 5.34
N ARG A 56 9.44 -2.00 4.74
CA ARG A 56 10.12 -2.64 3.60
C ARG A 56 10.65 -4.02 3.97
N GLU A 57 11.35 -4.15 5.10
CA GLU A 57 11.89 -5.45 5.56
C GLU A 57 10.79 -6.49 5.78
N ILE A 58 9.68 -6.08 6.42
CA ILE A 58 8.53 -6.96 6.64
C ILE A 58 7.89 -7.35 5.31
N ALA A 59 7.70 -6.41 4.38
CA ALA A 59 7.13 -6.68 3.07
C ALA A 59 7.98 -7.68 2.28
N GLU A 60 9.31 -7.51 2.26
CA GLU A 60 10.25 -8.44 1.61
C GLU A 60 10.13 -9.86 2.20
N LYS A 61 10.01 -9.98 3.53
CA LYS A 61 9.85 -11.27 4.22
C LYS A 61 8.46 -11.89 4.06
N ALA A 62 7.45 -11.11 3.68
CA ALA A 62 6.08 -11.56 3.50
C ALA A 62 5.82 -12.18 2.11
N VAL A 63 6.69 -11.95 1.13
CA VAL A 63 6.57 -12.54 -0.21
C VAL A 63 6.91 -14.02 -0.15
N VAL A 64 5.98 -14.87 -0.60
CA VAL A 64 6.16 -16.32 -0.65
C VAL A 64 6.41 -16.77 -2.10
N LEU A 65 7.60 -17.30 -2.37
CA LEU A 65 7.92 -17.93 -3.64
C LEU A 65 7.33 -19.35 -3.69
N LEU A 66 6.24 -19.53 -4.44
CA LEU A 66 5.53 -20.81 -4.54
C LEU A 66 6.19 -21.78 -5.53
N SER A 67 6.80 -21.27 -6.60
CA SER A 67 7.45 -22.07 -7.64
C SER A 67 8.58 -21.27 -8.28
N ASN A 68 9.66 -21.96 -8.66
CA ASN A 68 10.76 -21.40 -9.44
C ASN A 68 11.40 -22.53 -10.26
N ASP A 69 11.40 -22.40 -11.58
CA ASP A 69 11.98 -23.34 -12.54
C ASP A 69 13.45 -23.04 -12.88
N GLY A 70 14.06 -22.07 -12.18
CA GLY A 70 15.40 -21.57 -12.43
C GLY A 70 15.43 -20.20 -13.10
N THR A 71 14.26 -19.64 -13.47
CA THR A 71 14.14 -18.29 -14.04
C THR A 71 14.53 -17.19 -13.04
N LEU A 72 14.20 -17.37 -11.75
CA LEU A 72 14.51 -16.40 -10.69
C LEU A 72 15.81 -16.75 -9.96
N PRO A 73 16.61 -15.76 -9.53
CA PRO A 73 16.37 -14.31 -9.66
C PRO A 73 16.65 -13.78 -11.07
N LEU A 74 15.88 -12.77 -11.48
CA LEU A 74 16.17 -12.04 -12.72
C LEU A 74 17.50 -11.28 -12.53
N THR A 75 18.38 -11.34 -13.52
CA THR A 75 19.70 -10.67 -13.43
C THR A 75 19.74 -9.39 -14.24
N ARG A 76 19.53 -9.48 -15.57
CA ARG A 76 19.56 -8.33 -16.50
C ARG A 76 18.62 -8.55 -17.71
N PRO A 77 17.29 -8.63 -17.49
CA PRO A 77 16.35 -8.70 -18.61
C PRO A 77 16.47 -7.42 -19.46
N ARG A 78 16.46 -7.55 -20.80
CA ARG A 78 16.49 -6.37 -21.68
C ARG A 78 15.09 -5.93 -22.08
N ARG A 79 14.14 -6.86 -22.17
CA ARG A 79 12.73 -6.59 -22.50
C ARG A 79 11.83 -7.30 -21.49
N ILE A 80 11.01 -6.55 -20.79
CA ILE A 80 10.04 -7.05 -19.81
C ILE A 80 8.64 -6.74 -20.32
N ALA A 81 7.78 -7.75 -20.41
CA ALA A 81 6.34 -7.52 -20.54
C ALA A 81 5.72 -7.51 -19.15
N LEU A 82 5.27 -6.34 -18.69
CA LEU A 82 4.56 -6.19 -17.43
C LEU A 82 3.05 -6.21 -17.72
N VAL A 83 2.40 -7.32 -17.43
CA VAL A 83 1.00 -7.55 -17.86
C VAL A 83 0.07 -7.77 -16.69
N GLY A 84 -1.21 -7.45 -16.87
CA GLY A 84 -2.28 -7.77 -15.92
C GLY A 84 -2.91 -6.53 -15.26
N PRO A 85 -4.10 -6.69 -14.67
CA PRO A 85 -4.90 -5.57 -14.16
C PRO A 85 -4.23 -4.79 -13.03
N ASN A 86 -3.32 -5.42 -12.28
CA ASN A 86 -2.67 -4.82 -11.12
C ASN A 86 -1.26 -4.29 -11.43
N ALA A 87 -0.81 -4.36 -12.69
CA ALA A 87 0.54 -4.00 -13.11
C ALA A 87 0.93 -2.55 -12.79
N THR A 88 0.00 -1.62 -12.97
CA THR A 88 0.19 -0.18 -12.78
C THR A 88 -0.70 0.39 -11.68
N GLU A 89 -1.29 -0.47 -10.86
CA GLU A 89 -2.21 -0.06 -9.81
C GLU A 89 -1.45 0.05 -8.49
N ALA A 90 -1.04 1.27 -8.12
CA ALA A 90 -0.33 1.56 -6.87
C ALA A 90 -1.05 0.98 -5.64
N THR A 91 -2.38 0.97 -5.70
CA THR A 91 -3.20 0.50 -4.60
C THR A 91 -3.49 -1.00 -4.61
N ALA A 92 -2.99 -1.76 -5.57
CA ALA A 92 -3.18 -3.21 -5.63
C ALA A 92 -2.51 -3.94 -4.45
N VAL A 93 -1.49 -3.35 -3.85
CA VAL A 93 -0.81 -3.89 -2.66
C VAL A 93 -1.48 -3.47 -1.34
N LEU A 94 -2.55 -2.67 -1.40
CA LEU A 94 -3.27 -2.20 -0.22
C LEU A 94 -4.51 -3.05 0.05
N GLY A 95 -4.71 -3.43 1.32
CA GLY A 95 -5.90 -4.13 1.77
C GLY A 95 -7.10 -3.22 2.07
N CYS A 96 -8.26 -3.82 2.35
CA CYS A 96 -9.55 -3.15 2.56
C CYS A 96 -9.61 -2.22 3.78
N TYR A 97 -8.62 -2.23 4.66
CA TYR A 97 -8.52 -1.38 5.85
C TYR A 97 -7.42 -0.32 5.75
N SER A 98 -6.90 -0.09 4.54
CA SER A 98 -6.04 1.07 4.26
C SER A 98 -6.90 2.32 4.03
N PHE A 99 -6.46 3.48 4.53
CA PHE A 99 -7.19 4.73 4.30
C PHE A 99 -7.48 4.99 2.83
N PRO A 100 -6.52 4.87 1.88
CA PRO A 100 -6.77 5.14 0.47
C PRO A 100 -7.87 4.27 -0.15
N ARG A 101 -8.06 3.04 0.33
CA ARG A 101 -9.06 2.10 -0.20
C ARG A 101 -10.38 2.12 0.55
N HIS A 102 -10.35 2.29 1.86
CA HIS A 102 -11.55 2.22 2.68
C HIS A 102 -12.32 3.53 2.75
N VAL A 103 -11.60 4.64 2.92
CA VAL A 103 -12.18 5.97 3.18
C VAL A 103 -11.85 6.94 2.07
N GLY A 104 -10.62 6.94 1.58
CA GLY A 104 -10.13 7.86 0.55
C GLY A 104 -10.94 7.83 -0.74
N VAL A 105 -11.54 6.69 -1.10
CA VAL A 105 -12.46 6.59 -2.26
C VAL A 105 -13.70 7.48 -2.14
N GLN A 106 -14.12 7.82 -0.92
CA GLN A 106 -15.23 8.74 -0.63
C GLN A 106 -14.77 10.20 -0.54
N HIS A 107 -13.45 10.43 -0.53
CA HIS A 107 -12.79 11.72 -0.34
C HIS A 107 -11.67 11.93 -1.37
N PRO A 108 -11.96 11.95 -2.68
CA PRO A 108 -10.95 12.05 -3.74
C PRO A 108 -10.15 13.36 -3.71
N GLU A 109 -10.65 14.39 -3.04
CA GLU A 109 -9.96 15.65 -2.79
C GLU A 109 -8.82 15.54 -1.77
N VAL A 110 -8.82 14.50 -0.94
CA VAL A 110 -7.81 14.29 0.08
C VAL A 110 -6.63 13.54 -0.53
N PRO A 111 -5.40 14.08 -0.45
CA PRO A 111 -4.23 13.38 -0.96
C PRO A 111 -4.00 12.07 -0.21
N VAL A 112 -3.45 11.07 -0.90
CA VAL A 112 -3.13 9.74 -0.33
C VAL A 112 -2.22 9.84 0.89
N GLY A 113 -1.33 10.85 0.93
CA GLY A 113 -0.54 11.20 2.11
C GLY A 113 0.66 10.29 2.38
N ILE A 114 0.90 9.28 1.53
CA ILE A 114 2.05 8.38 1.59
C ILE A 114 2.61 8.15 0.18
N ASP A 115 3.90 7.82 0.10
CA ASP A 115 4.50 7.34 -1.14
C ASP A 115 4.07 5.89 -1.42
N LEU A 116 3.50 5.69 -2.60
CA LEU A 116 2.89 4.45 -3.06
C LEU A 116 3.25 4.20 -4.53
N PRO A 117 4.49 3.76 -4.81
CA PRO A 117 4.92 3.47 -6.17
C PRO A 117 4.17 2.26 -6.74
N THR A 118 3.92 2.28 -8.05
CA THR A 118 3.39 1.11 -8.77
C THR A 118 4.49 0.05 -8.94
N LEU A 119 4.10 -1.18 -9.31
CA LEU A 119 5.08 -2.21 -9.68
C LEU A 119 5.87 -1.82 -10.94
N HIS A 120 5.25 -1.07 -11.85
CA HIS A 120 5.96 -0.48 -12.98
C HIS A 120 7.07 0.48 -12.52
N ASP A 121 6.78 1.37 -11.56
CA ASP A 121 7.76 2.34 -11.06
C ASP A 121 8.95 1.63 -10.38
N THR A 122 8.67 0.62 -9.56
CA THR A 122 9.72 -0.14 -8.87
C THR A 122 10.53 -1.03 -9.82
N LEU A 123 9.90 -1.65 -10.82
CA LEU A 123 10.62 -2.41 -11.86
C LEU A 123 11.49 -1.51 -12.74
N THR A 124 11.01 -0.31 -13.07
CA THR A 124 11.79 0.68 -13.83
C THR A 124 13.03 1.12 -13.04
N ALA A 125 12.87 1.33 -11.73
CA ALA A 125 13.99 1.68 -10.85
C ALA A 125 14.99 0.51 -10.68
N GLU A 126 14.51 -0.72 -10.58
CA GLU A 126 15.35 -1.92 -10.41
C GLU A 126 16.09 -2.30 -11.70
N PHE A 127 15.44 -2.13 -12.86
CA PHE A 127 15.98 -2.47 -14.18
C PHE A 127 15.97 -1.26 -15.13
N PRO A 128 16.81 -0.23 -14.89
CA PRO A 128 16.79 1.02 -15.67
C PRO A 128 17.21 0.85 -17.14
N GLU A 129 17.85 -0.28 -17.48
CA GLU A 129 18.26 -0.61 -18.85
C GLU A 129 17.23 -1.48 -19.60
N ALA A 130 16.18 -1.93 -18.93
CA ALA A 130 15.14 -2.76 -19.54
C ALA A 130 14.10 -1.90 -20.27
N ASP A 131 13.67 -2.36 -21.43
CA ASP A 131 12.47 -1.87 -22.11
C ASP A 131 11.24 -2.58 -21.52
N ILE A 132 10.38 -1.83 -20.85
CA ILE A 132 9.20 -2.37 -20.15
C ILE A 132 7.95 -2.05 -20.95
N THR A 133 7.34 -3.07 -21.54
CA THR A 133 6.04 -2.95 -22.20
C THR A 133 4.92 -3.29 -21.23
N VAL A 134 4.00 -2.36 -21.02
CA VAL A 134 2.83 -2.57 -20.16
C VAL A 134 1.62 -2.93 -21.01
N ALA A 135 0.87 -3.95 -20.60
CA ALA A 135 -0.44 -4.26 -21.16
C ALA A 135 -1.40 -4.72 -20.06
N ARG A 136 -2.59 -4.13 -19.99
CA ARG A 136 -3.55 -4.46 -18.92
C ARG A 136 -4.08 -5.88 -19.10
N GLY A 137 -4.36 -6.28 -20.33
CA GLY A 137 -4.89 -7.59 -20.70
C GLY A 137 -6.37 -7.73 -20.37
N THR A 138 -6.73 -7.69 -19.08
CA THR A 138 -8.12 -7.79 -18.61
C THR A 138 -8.33 -6.91 -17.37
N GLY A 139 -9.57 -6.73 -16.93
CA GLY A 139 -9.87 -6.11 -15.64
C GLY A 139 -10.20 -7.12 -14.54
N VAL A 140 -10.24 -6.63 -13.30
CA VAL A 140 -10.58 -7.44 -12.12
C VAL A 140 -12.09 -7.70 -12.06
N ASP A 141 -12.91 -6.64 -12.19
CA ASP A 141 -14.36 -6.70 -11.95
C ASP A 141 -15.21 -6.58 -13.22
N ASP A 142 -14.63 -6.04 -14.30
CA ASP A 142 -15.35 -5.73 -15.55
C ASP A 142 -15.35 -6.89 -16.55
N GLY A 143 -14.47 -7.88 -16.37
CA GLY A 143 -14.33 -9.02 -17.27
C GLY A 143 -13.93 -8.65 -18.70
N GLU A 144 -13.33 -7.47 -18.90
CA GLU A 144 -12.94 -6.99 -20.22
C GLU A 144 -11.85 -7.89 -20.83
N LEU A 145 -11.99 -8.29 -22.10
CA LEU A 145 -11.07 -9.24 -22.75
C LEU A 145 -10.41 -8.68 -24.02
N SER A 146 -10.81 -7.49 -24.48
CA SER A 146 -10.31 -6.90 -25.73
C SER A 146 -8.80 -6.65 -25.73
N ASP A 147 -8.19 -6.45 -24.57
CA ASP A 147 -6.75 -6.16 -24.43
C ASP A 147 -5.87 -7.41 -24.29
N ILE A 148 -6.47 -8.61 -24.27
CA ILE A 148 -5.69 -9.88 -24.20
C ILE A 148 -4.76 -10.02 -25.39
N GLY A 149 -5.18 -9.61 -26.59
CA GLY A 149 -4.34 -9.64 -27.79
C GLY A 149 -3.06 -8.81 -27.61
N ALA A 150 -3.18 -7.60 -27.09
CA ALA A 150 -2.04 -6.72 -26.83
C ALA A 150 -1.10 -7.31 -25.75
N ALA A 151 -1.64 -7.90 -24.69
CA ALA A 151 -0.85 -8.57 -23.66
C ALA A 151 -0.06 -9.78 -24.23
N VAL A 152 -0.66 -10.54 -25.15
CA VAL A 152 0.02 -11.64 -25.85
C VAL A 152 1.13 -11.11 -26.76
N ASP A 153 0.89 -10.03 -27.50
CA ASP A 153 1.89 -9.45 -28.39
C ASP A 153 3.06 -8.84 -27.61
N ALA A 154 2.79 -8.18 -26.48
CA ALA A 154 3.82 -7.72 -25.54
C ALA A 154 4.67 -8.90 -25.02
N ALA A 155 4.01 -9.97 -24.57
CA ALA A 155 4.69 -11.17 -24.07
C ALA A 155 5.58 -11.83 -25.13
N ARG A 156 5.14 -11.89 -26.39
CA ARG A 156 5.94 -12.43 -27.51
C ARG A 156 7.19 -11.61 -27.81
N GLY A 157 7.15 -10.31 -27.54
CA GLY A 157 8.26 -9.39 -27.77
C GLY A 157 9.30 -9.35 -26.64
N ALA A 158 8.99 -9.93 -25.47
CA ALA A 158 9.79 -9.81 -24.26
C ALA A 158 10.71 -11.00 -24.00
N ASP A 159 11.75 -10.77 -23.18
CA ASP A 159 12.63 -11.84 -22.68
C ASP A 159 12.00 -12.51 -21.43
N VAL A 160 11.21 -11.74 -20.67
CA VAL A 160 10.49 -12.20 -19.49
C VAL A 160 9.11 -11.52 -19.40
N VAL A 161 8.12 -12.27 -18.91
CA VAL A 161 6.78 -11.75 -18.62
C VAL A 161 6.58 -11.71 -17.11
N VAL A 162 6.20 -10.54 -16.60
CA VAL A 162 5.76 -10.35 -15.21
C VAL A 162 4.25 -10.16 -15.26
N ALA A 163 3.50 -11.20 -14.88
CA ALA A 163 2.04 -11.17 -14.84
C ALA A 163 1.53 -10.83 -13.44
N VAL A 164 0.80 -9.73 -13.31
CA VAL A 164 0.39 -9.11 -12.04
C VAL A 164 -1.13 -9.22 -11.92
N LEU A 165 -1.55 -10.31 -11.29
CA LEU A 165 -2.93 -10.68 -11.10
C LEU A 165 -3.31 -10.54 -9.62
N GLY A 166 -4.60 -10.56 -9.32
CA GLY A 166 -5.10 -10.51 -7.96
C GLY A 166 -6.53 -9.97 -7.92
N ASP A 167 -6.99 -9.71 -6.71
CA ASP A 167 -8.23 -9.01 -6.46
C ASP A 167 -7.98 -7.49 -6.34
N ARG A 168 -9.06 -6.77 -6.01
CA ARG A 168 -9.07 -5.34 -5.80
C ARG A 168 -9.84 -5.07 -4.50
N ALA A 169 -9.16 -4.54 -3.49
CA ALA A 169 -9.71 -4.33 -2.15
C ALA A 169 -10.69 -3.15 -2.03
N GLY A 170 -11.83 -3.32 -1.37
CA GLY A 170 -12.87 -2.28 -1.23
C GLY A 170 -13.76 -2.20 -2.46
#